data_AF-A0A2V6L899-F1
#
_entry.id   AF-A0A2V6L899-F1
#
_cell.length_a   1.000
_cell.length_b   1.000
_cell.length_c   1.000
_cell.angle_alpha   90.00
_cell.angle_beta   90.00
_cell.angle_gamma   90.00
#
_symmetry.space_group_name_H-M   'P 1'
#
loop_
_entity.id
_entity.type
_entity.pdbx_description
1 polymer ?
#
loop_
_entity_poly.entity_id
_entity_poly.type
_entity_poly.pdbx_seq_one_letter_code
_entity_poly.pdbx_strand_id
1 'polypeptide(L)'
;MVWFRANQPALRQDSSSRDRNTTVVAQLLPIFEKEPRGWGALTFFSRPAHPSQSLSQHFIKWRSGCPRELQPFITKLAAVFEVKA
;
A
#
# COMPACT_ATOMS: atom_id res chain seq x y z
N MET A 1 -4.12 7.47 7.70
CA MET A 1 -4.91 8.26 6.72
C MET A 1 -6.40 8.22 7.06
N VAL A 2 -6.97 9.33 7.58
CA VAL A 2 -8.38 9.42 8.02
C VAL A 2 -9.36 9.08 6.90
N TRP A 3 -9.15 9.62 5.69
CA TRP A 3 -10.02 9.35 4.54
C TRP A 3 -10.07 7.86 4.18
N PHE A 4 -8.93 7.15 4.22
CA PHE A 4 -8.86 5.72 3.92
C PHE A 4 -9.71 4.91 4.90
N ARG A 5 -9.58 5.21 6.21
CA ARG A 5 -10.32 4.51 7.26
C ARG A 5 -11.83 4.66 7.05
N ALA A 6 -12.30 5.86 6.73
CA ALA A 6 -13.71 6.12 6.47
C ALA A 6 -14.22 5.44 5.18
N ASN A 7 -13.37 5.31 4.15
CA ASN A 7 -13.76 4.76 2.84
C ASN A 7 -13.43 3.27 2.67
N GLN A 8 -12.84 2.62 3.68
CA GLN A 8 -12.40 1.23 3.59
C GLN A 8 -13.52 0.24 3.21
N PRO A 9 -14.76 0.35 3.74
CA PRO A 9 -15.85 -0.53 3.33
C PRO A 9 -16.20 -0.39 1.85
N ALA A 10 -16.28 0.85 1.34
CA ALA A 10 -16.57 1.11 -0.07
C ALA A 10 -15.45 0.61 -0.99
N LEU A 11 -14.18 0.78 -0.59
CA LEU A 11 -13.02 0.25 -1.32
C LEU A 11 -12.99 -1.28 -1.39
N ARG A 12 -13.52 -1.97 -0.37
CA ARG A 12 -13.66 -3.44 -0.40
C ARG A 12 -14.78 -3.90 -1.33
N GLN A 13 -15.85 -3.11 -1.44
CA GLN A 13 -16.99 -3.43 -2.29
C GLN A 13 -16.69 -3.17 -3.77
N ASP A 14 -16.00 -2.07 -4.08
CA ASP A 14 -15.58 -1.70 -5.44
C ASP A 14 -14.12 -1.26 -5.46
N SER A 15 -13.24 -2.20 -5.82
CA SER A 15 -11.81 -1.96 -5.97
C SER A 15 -11.42 -1.21 -7.26
N SER A 16 -12.36 -1.05 -8.19
CA SER A 16 -12.13 -0.43 -9.50
C SER A 16 -12.47 1.07 -9.55
N SER A 17 -13.04 1.61 -8.46
CA SER A 17 -13.45 3.01 -8.35
C SER A 17 -12.28 3.99 -8.59
N ARG A 18 -12.26 4.62 -9.77
CA ARG A 18 -11.18 5.52 -10.20
C ARG A 18 -10.99 6.72 -9.27
N ASP A 19 -12.07 7.35 -8.84
CA ASP A 19 -12.03 8.55 -7.99
C ASP A 19 -11.40 8.25 -6.62
N ARG A 20 -11.79 7.11 -6.03
CA ARG A 20 -11.25 6.65 -4.75
C ARG A 20 -9.79 6.23 -4.88
N ASN A 21 -9.45 5.51 -5.95
CA ASN A 21 -8.07 5.11 -6.23
C ASN A 21 -7.18 6.34 -6.48
N THR A 22 -7.67 7.35 -7.19
CA THR A 22 -6.95 8.61 -7.42
C THR A 22 -6.64 9.33 -6.10
N THR A 23 -7.59 9.32 -5.15
CA THR A 23 -7.35 9.90 -3.81
C THR A 23 -6.21 9.19 -3.08
N VAL A 24 -6.17 7.86 -3.11
CA VAL A 24 -5.08 7.08 -2.50
C VAL A 24 -3.76 7.34 -3.22
N VAL A 25 -3.74 7.32 -4.56
CA VAL A 25 -2.55 7.57 -5.37
C VAL A 25 -1.98 8.95 -5.08
N ALA A 26 -2.80 10.00 -4.95
CA ALA A 26 -2.33 11.34 -4.61
C ALA A 26 -1.59 11.41 -3.26
N GLN A 27 -1.89 10.51 -2.32
CA GLN A 27 -1.15 10.41 -1.05
C GLN A 27 0.16 9.63 -1.17
N LEU A 28 0.20 8.62 -2.05
CA LEU A 28 1.37 7.76 -2.22
C LEU A 28 2.41 8.35 -3.19
N LEU A 29 1.97 9.06 -4.23
CA LEU A 29 2.82 9.56 -5.31
C LEU A 29 3.99 10.40 -4.81
N PRO A 30 3.83 11.35 -3.87
CA PRO A 30 4.97 12.13 -3.35
C PRO A 30 6.05 11.27 -2.66
N ILE A 31 5.69 10.08 -2.15
CA ILE A 31 6.66 9.15 -1.54
C ILE A 31 7.50 8.48 -2.64
N PHE A 32 6.87 8.09 -3.74
CA PHE A 32 7.55 7.53 -4.90
C PHE A 32 8.42 8.56 -5.62
N GLU A 33 7.96 9.80 -5.74
CA GLU A 33 8.72 10.89 -6.36
C GLU A 33 9.99 11.23 -5.55
N LYS A 34 9.90 11.21 -4.21
CA LYS A 34 11.05 11.45 -3.32
C LYS A 34 12.05 10.29 -3.30
N GLU A 35 11.62 9.07 -3.59
CA GLU A 35 12.48 7.89 -3.57
C GLU A 35 12.23 7.01 -4.82
N PRO A 36 12.82 7.38 -5.98
CA PRO A 36 12.56 6.67 -7.25
C PRO A 36 12.93 5.18 -7.23
N ARG A 37 13.90 4.77 -6.41
CA ARG A 37 14.22 3.34 -6.24
C ARG A 37 13.04 2.54 -5.67
N GLY A 38 12.12 3.19 -4.98
CA GLY A 38 10.90 2.59 -4.42
C GLY A 38 9.95 2.01 -5.46
N TRP A 39 10.00 2.48 -6.72
CA TRP A 39 9.27 1.84 -7.83
C TRP A 39 9.64 0.36 -8.00
N GLY A 40 10.90 0.00 -7.71
CA GLY A 40 11.36 -1.38 -7.73
C GLY A 40 10.63 -2.29 -6.73
N ALA A 41 10.06 -1.76 -5.65
CA ALA A 41 9.30 -2.56 -4.69
C ALA A 41 8.00 -3.12 -5.29
N LEU A 42 7.44 -2.47 -6.32
CA LEU A 42 6.20 -2.91 -6.97
C LEU A 42 6.35 -4.24 -7.71
N THR A 43 7.57 -4.63 -8.11
CA THR A 43 7.81 -5.94 -8.77
C THR A 43 7.54 -7.12 -7.83
N PHE A 44 7.58 -6.88 -6.52
CA PHE A 44 7.29 -7.84 -5.46
C PHE A 44 5.89 -7.68 -4.86
N PHE A 45 5.11 -6.71 -5.37
CA PHE A 45 3.73 -6.53 -4.96
C PHE A 45 2.87 -7.65 -5.55
N SER A 46 2.17 -8.38 -4.70
CA SER A 46 1.31 -9.50 -5.11
C SER A 46 -0.11 -9.29 -4.62
N ARG A 47 -1.09 -9.89 -5.28
CA ARG A 47 -2.47 -9.83 -4.77
C ARG A 47 -2.55 -10.49 -3.38
N PRO A 48 -3.43 -10.01 -2.49
CA PRO A 48 -3.67 -10.67 -1.22
C PRO A 48 -4.07 -12.12 -1.46
N ALA A 49 -3.62 -13.02 -0.59
CA ALA A 49 -3.87 -14.45 -0.72
C ALA A 49 -5.34 -14.81 -0.49
N HIS A 50 -6.02 -14.04 0.38
CA HIS A 50 -7.42 -14.23 0.72
C HIS A 50 -8.13 -12.88 0.88
N PRO A 51 -9.44 -12.79 0.60
CA PRO A 51 -10.23 -11.56 0.78
C PRO A 51 -10.25 -11.03 2.22
N SER A 52 -10.07 -11.91 3.21
CA SER A 52 -10.02 -11.56 4.63
C SER A 52 -8.65 -11.09 5.12
N GLN A 53 -7.62 -11.12 4.27
CA GLN A 53 -6.29 -10.66 4.65
C GLN A 53 -6.32 -9.17 5.03
N SER A 54 -5.84 -8.85 6.24
CA SER A 54 -5.75 -7.47 6.67
C SER A 54 -4.69 -6.70 5.88
N LEU A 55 -4.85 -5.38 5.77
CA LEU A 55 -3.87 -4.53 5.10
C LEU A 55 -2.47 -4.62 5.75
N SER A 56 -2.40 -4.75 7.09
CA SER A 56 -1.12 -4.92 7.79
C SER A 56 -0.44 -6.24 7.42
N GLN A 57 -1.18 -7.36 7.41
CA GLN A 57 -0.63 -8.64 6.95
C GLN A 57 -0.16 -8.58 5.49
N HIS A 58 -0.85 -7.81 4.66
CA HIS A 58 -0.47 -7.61 3.28
C HIS A 58 0.86 -6.86 3.15
N PHE A 59 1.04 -5.75 3.89
CA PHE A 59 2.30 -5.02 3.95
C PHE A 59 3.46 -5.84 4.52
N ILE A 60 3.22 -6.62 5.59
CA ILE A 60 4.24 -7.53 6.17
C ILE A 60 4.71 -8.54 5.13
N LYS A 61 3.76 -9.17 4.41
CA LYS A 61 4.08 -10.14 3.36
C LYS A 61 4.87 -9.47 2.23
N TRP A 62 4.41 -8.33 1.74
CA TRP A 62 5.09 -7.58 0.68
C TRP A 62 6.52 -7.21 1.09
N ARG A 63 6.71 -6.69 2.31
CA ARG A 63 8.03 -6.34 2.84
C ARG A 63 8.94 -7.56 2.94
N SER A 64 8.45 -8.68 3.48
CA SER A 64 9.24 -9.92 3.62
C SER A 64 9.68 -10.52 2.28
N GLY A 65 8.91 -10.28 1.20
CA GLY A 65 9.22 -10.72 -0.15
C GLY A 65 10.18 -9.82 -0.92
N CYS A 66 10.56 -8.66 -0.37
CA CYS A 66 11.44 -7.70 -1.03
C CYS A 66 12.92 -7.84 -0.62
N PRO A 67 13.85 -7.47 -1.52
CA PRO A 67 15.25 -7.21 -1.17
C PRO A 67 15.36 -6.25 0.02
N ARG A 68 16.31 -6.50 0.91
CA ARG A 68 16.49 -5.73 2.16
C ARG A 68 16.56 -4.22 1.93
N GLU A 69 17.15 -3.79 0.83
CA GLU A 69 17.27 -2.38 0.44
C GLU A 69 15.93 -1.70 0.12
N LEU A 70 14.89 -2.44 -0.27
CA LEU A 70 13.56 -1.91 -0.58
C LEU A 70 12.56 -2.02 0.60
N GLN A 71 12.88 -2.79 1.63
CA GLN A 71 12.01 -2.99 2.79
C GLN A 71 11.68 -1.69 3.57
N PRO A 72 12.62 -0.74 3.74
CA PRO A 72 12.31 0.54 4.37
C PRO A 72 11.26 1.34 3.59
N PHE A 73 11.29 1.28 2.25
CA PHE A 73 10.32 1.97 1.41
C PHE A 73 8.89 1.46 1.65
N ILE A 74 8.71 0.14 1.74
CA ILE A 74 7.40 -0.48 2.04
C ILE A 74 6.90 -0.06 3.43
N THR A 75 7.82 0.09 4.39
CA THR A 75 7.48 0.57 5.74
C THR A 75 6.98 2.02 5.70
N LYS A 76 7.55 2.88 4.85
CA LYS A 76 7.05 4.25 4.63
C LYS A 76 5.64 4.26 4.04
N LEU A 77 5.35 3.39 3.08
CA LEU A 77 4.01 3.28 2.49
C LEU A 77 2.97 2.82 3.53
N ALA A 78 3.30 1.83 4.36
CA ALA A 78 2.41 1.35 5.40
C ALA A 78 2.08 2.43 6.45
N ALA A 79 3.03 3.31 6.75
CA ALA A 79 2.82 4.43 7.66
C ALA A 79 1.73 5.41 7.18
N VAL A 80 1.52 5.58 5.86
CA VAL A 80 0.41 6.38 5.31
C VAL A 80 -0.94 5.85 5.80
N PHE A 81 -1.08 4.53 5.84
CA PHE A 81 -2.29 3.86 6.31
C PHE A 81 -2.34 3.66 7.83
N GLU A 82 -1.27 4.04 8.55
CA GLU A 82 -1.10 3.84 9.99
C GLU A 82 -1.20 2.36 10.37
N VAL A 83 -0.60 1.48 9.56
CA VAL A 83 -0.55 0.04 9.80
C VAL A 83 0.89 -0.45 9.92
N LYS A 84 1.08 -1.63 10.52
CA LYS A 84 2.40 -2.27 10.63
C LYS A 84 2.78 -2.94 9.31
N ALA A 85 4.06 -2.87 8.97
CA ALA A 85 4.73 -3.58 7.87
C ALA A 85 5.97 -4.28 8.40
#